data_AF-C6PT79-F1
#
_entry.id   AF-C6PT79-F1
#
_cell.length_a   1.000
_cell.length_b   1.000
_cell.length_c   1.000
_cell.angle_alpha   90.00
_cell.angle_beta   90.00
_cell.angle_gamma   90.00
#
_symmetry.space_group_name_H-M   'P 1'
#
loop_
_entity.id
_entity.type
_entity.pdbx_description
1 polymer ?
#
loop_
_entity_poly.entity_id
_entity_poly.type
_entity_poly.pdbx_seq_one_letter_code
_entity_poly.pdbx_strand_id
1 'polypeptide(L)'
;MIDLNMFPQAHIDDKQTYFMLNDEVYDNYLESQESLKRRNEAELKRQEELNDPEKKELRDVIELGKNYIEQIRSANTAINKEEISIKLYRLQNVVSQIFHHLENNPQKLPEVNKFTNHYLPITLKLVNSYKELNEQPVQGDNIKTAKNEIERSIDVINTAFEKLLDDLFGEVALDISTDISVLETLFTQEGLTKEDFKK
;
A
#
# COMPACT_ATOMS: atom_id res chain seq x y z
N MET A 1 30.27 -54.41 -2.23
CA MET A 1 31.51 -53.66 -1.92
C MET A 1 31.47 -53.11 -0.50
N ILE A 2 30.40 -52.41 -0.11
CA ILE A 2 30.13 -52.07 1.31
C ILE A 2 29.84 -53.36 2.11
N ASP A 3 28.92 -54.22 1.64
CA ASP A 3 28.62 -55.53 2.27
C ASP A 3 29.78 -56.54 2.25
N LEU A 4 30.77 -56.29 1.39
CA LEU A 4 32.00 -57.08 1.30
C LEU A 4 33.13 -56.49 2.17
N ASN A 5 32.81 -55.48 2.99
CA ASN A 5 33.72 -54.75 3.89
C ASN A 5 34.95 -54.12 3.19
N MET A 6 34.85 -53.84 1.88
CA MET A 6 35.94 -53.25 1.09
C MET A 6 36.00 -51.72 1.24
N PHE A 7 34.84 -51.09 1.50
CA PHE A 7 34.72 -49.66 1.79
C PHE A 7 33.74 -49.48 2.95
N PRO A 8 34.21 -49.64 4.21
CA PRO A 8 33.34 -49.69 5.39
C PRO A 8 32.67 -48.35 5.74
N GLN A 9 33.18 -47.24 5.22
CA GLN A 9 32.66 -45.87 5.41
C GLN A 9 31.99 -45.30 4.16
N ALA A 10 31.77 -46.13 3.13
CA ALA A 10 31.13 -45.65 1.93
C ALA A 10 29.60 -45.65 2.07
N HIS A 11 28.97 -44.64 1.48
CA HIS A 11 27.53 -44.41 1.49
C HIS A 11 26.99 -44.35 0.07
N ILE A 12 25.72 -44.70 -0.11
CA ILE A 12 24.98 -44.54 -1.36
C ILE A 12 23.74 -43.72 -1.03
N ASP A 13 23.41 -42.74 -1.86
CA ASP A 13 22.18 -41.95 -1.67
C ASP A 13 20.90 -42.78 -1.94
N ASP A 14 19.76 -42.35 -1.42
CA ASP A 14 18.49 -43.09 -1.54
C ASP A 14 18.04 -43.35 -2.99
N LYS A 15 18.47 -42.50 -3.93
CA LYS A 15 18.19 -42.64 -5.36
C LYS A 15 19.21 -43.53 -6.08
N GLN A 16 20.20 -44.07 -5.38
CA GLN A 16 21.28 -44.89 -5.92
C GLN A 16 22.01 -44.25 -7.10
N THR A 17 22.14 -42.92 -7.07
CA THR A 17 22.74 -42.11 -8.13
C THR A 17 24.17 -41.68 -7.77
N TYR A 18 24.51 -41.59 -6.47
CA TYR A 18 25.82 -41.16 -5.99
C TYR A 18 26.41 -42.18 -4.99
N PHE A 19 27.66 -42.57 -5.23
CA PHE A 19 28.48 -43.39 -4.32
C PHE A 19 29.54 -42.49 -3.67
N MET A 20 29.53 -42.39 -2.35
CA MET A 20 30.38 -41.51 -1.55
C MET A 20 31.33 -42.36 -0.73
N LEU A 21 32.64 -42.06 -0.77
CA LEU A 21 33.69 -42.97 -0.32
C LEU A 21 33.99 -42.93 1.18
N ASN A 22 33.53 -41.88 1.88
CA ASN A 22 33.76 -41.67 3.30
C ASN A 22 32.60 -40.87 3.93
N ASP A 23 32.60 -40.80 5.26
CA ASP A 23 31.58 -40.13 6.05
C ASP A 23 31.55 -38.60 5.79
N GLU A 24 32.72 -37.96 5.68
CA GLU A 24 32.82 -36.50 5.45
C GLU A 24 32.15 -36.06 4.14
N VAL A 25 32.32 -36.82 3.05
CA VAL A 25 31.68 -36.52 1.77
C VAL A 25 30.17 -36.76 1.85
N TYR A 26 29.73 -37.77 2.61
CA TYR A 26 28.31 -38.06 2.83
C TYR A 26 27.62 -36.97 3.67
N ASP A 27 28.26 -36.49 4.73
CA ASP A 27 27.75 -35.40 5.57
C ASP A 27 27.61 -34.10 4.76
N ASN A 28 28.63 -33.73 3.99
CA ASN A 28 28.57 -32.57 3.07
C ASN A 28 27.46 -32.70 2.02
N TYR A 29 27.21 -33.92 1.52
CA TYR A 29 26.12 -34.20 0.60
C TYR A 29 24.75 -34.00 1.27
N LEU A 30 24.56 -34.53 2.48
CA LEU A 30 23.33 -34.35 3.27
C LEU A 30 23.05 -32.88 3.54
N GLU A 31 24.04 -32.11 4.00
CA GLU A 31 23.91 -30.67 4.22
C GLU A 31 23.53 -29.93 2.93
N SER A 32 24.14 -30.31 1.81
CA SER A 32 23.83 -29.73 0.49
C SER A 32 22.39 -30.03 0.08
N GLN A 33 21.90 -31.26 0.26
CA GLN A 33 20.51 -31.65 -0.03
C GLN A 33 19.52 -30.90 0.87
N GLU A 34 19.80 -30.77 2.16
CA GLU A 34 18.97 -30.00 3.08
C GLU A 34 18.95 -28.51 2.73
N SER A 35 20.08 -27.95 2.30
CA SER A 35 20.15 -26.55 1.87
C SER A 35 19.31 -26.31 0.61
N LEU A 36 19.35 -27.23 -0.36
CA LEU A 36 18.52 -27.18 -1.57
C LEU A 36 17.04 -27.31 -1.24
N LYS A 37 16.68 -28.25 -0.36
CA LYS A 37 15.30 -28.43 0.10
C LYS A 37 14.78 -27.16 0.79
N ARG A 38 15.56 -26.57 1.71
CA ARG A 38 15.21 -25.29 2.37
C ARG A 38 15.03 -24.15 1.37
N ARG A 39 15.89 -24.05 0.35
CA ARG A 39 15.75 -23.04 -0.72
C ARG A 39 14.47 -23.25 -1.52
N ASN A 40 14.19 -24.48 -1.95
CA ASN A 40 12.99 -24.81 -2.71
C ASN A 40 11.71 -24.55 -1.90
N GLU A 41 11.69 -24.92 -0.61
CA GLU A 41 10.56 -24.64 0.28
C GLU A 41 10.37 -23.13 0.50
N ALA A 42 11.45 -22.36 0.66
CA ALA A 42 11.37 -20.91 0.76
C ALA A 42 10.87 -20.27 -0.54
N GLU A 43 11.28 -20.78 -1.70
CA GLU A 43 10.80 -20.31 -2.99
C GLU A 43 9.33 -20.65 -3.23
N LEU A 44 8.89 -21.86 -2.84
CA LEU A 44 7.49 -22.27 -2.90
C LEU A 44 6.61 -21.37 -2.01
N LYS A 45 7.02 -21.14 -0.76
CA LYS A 45 6.32 -20.23 0.16
C LYS A 45 6.26 -18.81 -0.40
N ARG A 46 7.34 -18.32 -1.00
CA ARG A 46 7.36 -16.99 -1.64
C ARG A 46 6.41 -16.92 -2.82
N GLN A 47 6.33 -17.97 -3.64
CA GLN A 47 5.37 -18.04 -4.75
C GLN A 47 3.93 -18.11 -4.24
N GLU A 48 3.66 -18.87 -3.18
CA GLU A 48 2.34 -18.92 -2.52
C GLU A 48 1.94 -17.55 -1.98
N GLU A 49 2.85 -16.83 -1.29
CA GLU A 49 2.61 -15.46 -0.80
C GLU A 49 2.42 -14.43 -1.93
N LEU A 50 3.09 -14.61 -3.07
CA LEU A 50 2.89 -13.78 -4.26
C LEU A 50 1.57 -14.08 -4.96
N ASN A 51 1.12 -15.33 -4.94
CA ASN A 51 -0.12 -15.78 -5.56
C ASN A 51 -1.34 -15.62 -4.65
N ASP A 52 -1.15 -15.21 -3.40
CA ASP A 52 -2.22 -14.79 -2.51
C ASP A 52 -3.08 -13.71 -3.19
N PRO A 53 -4.36 -14.02 -3.50
CA PRO A 53 -5.23 -13.13 -4.26
C PRO A 53 -5.42 -11.76 -3.60
N GLU A 54 -5.53 -11.72 -2.26
CA GLU A 54 -5.78 -10.48 -1.52
C GLU A 54 -4.54 -9.59 -1.53
N LYS A 55 -3.35 -10.18 -1.33
CA LYS A 55 -2.08 -9.45 -1.44
C LYS A 55 -1.82 -8.97 -2.86
N LYS A 56 -2.24 -9.75 -3.86
CA LYS A 56 -2.14 -9.34 -5.26
C LYS A 56 -3.06 -8.15 -5.55
N GLU A 57 -4.33 -8.23 -5.16
CA GLU A 57 -5.29 -7.14 -5.35
C GLU A 57 -4.81 -5.85 -4.66
N LEU A 58 -4.30 -5.96 -3.43
CA LEU A 58 -3.71 -4.84 -2.71
C LEU A 58 -2.57 -4.19 -3.49
N ARG A 59 -1.63 -4.98 -4.02
CA ARG A 59 -0.50 -4.48 -4.82
C ARG A 59 -1.00 -3.79 -6.10
N ASP A 60 -1.95 -4.40 -6.80
CA ASP A 60 -2.51 -3.87 -8.04
C ASP A 60 -3.22 -2.52 -7.78
N VAL A 61 -3.98 -2.40 -6.69
CA VAL A 61 -4.65 -1.16 -6.28
C VAL A 61 -3.65 -0.05 -5.90
N ILE A 62 -2.59 -0.40 -5.17
CA ILE A 62 -1.52 0.55 -4.81
C ILE A 62 -0.78 1.04 -6.05
N GLU A 63 -0.43 0.15 -6.97
CA GLU A 63 0.27 0.49 -8.21
C GLU A 63 -0.60 1.41 -9.08
N LEU A 64 -1.89 1.09 -9.21
CA LEU A 64 -2.86 1.92 -9.90
C LEU A 64 -2.98 3.30 -9.24
N GLY A 65 -3.00 3.37 -7.90
CA GLY A 65 -2.98 4.62 -7.14
C GLY A 65 -1.76 5.49 -7.43
N LYS A 66 -0.56 4.89 -7.43
CA LYS A 66 0.70 5.57 -7.78
C LYS A 66 0.65 6.12 -9.21
N ASN A 67 0.09 5.36 -10.15
CA ASN A 67 -0.09 5.82 -11.52
C ASN A 67 -1.01 7.05 -11.59
N TYR A 68 -2.15 7.06 -10.88
CA TYR A 68 -3.03 8.21 -10.83
C TYR A 68 -2.36 9.46 -10.24
N ILE A 69 -1.57 9.31 -9.17
CA ILE A 69 -0.83 10.41 -8.54
C ILE A 69 0.13 11.06 -9.54
N GLU A 70 0.88 10.25 -10.31
CA GLU A 70 1.79 10.76 -11.33
C GLU A 70 1.05 11.44 -12.49
N GLN A 71 -0.10 10.91 -12.91
CA GLN A 71 -0.91 11.56 -13.95
C GLN A 71 -1.45 12.92 -13.49
N ILE A 72 -1.96 13.03 -12.26
CA ILE A 72 -2.42 14.30 -11.67
C ILE A 72 -1.25 15.30 -11.59
N ARG A 73 -0.06 14.86 -11.14
CA ARG A 73 1.14 15.69 -11.06
C ARG A 73 1.56 16.21 -12.44
N SER A 74 1.59 15.32 -13.43
CA SER A 74 1.95 15.66 -14.81
C SER A 74 0.98 16.68 -15.41
N ALA A 75 -0.33 16.47 -15.21
CA ALA A 75 -1.35 17.41 -15.65
C ALA A 75 -1.22 18.78 -14.96
N ASN A 76 -0.97 18.80 -13.64
CA ASN A 76 -0.75 20.04 -12.90
C ASN A 76 0.49 20.80 -13.37
N THR A 77 1.57 20.09 -13.67
CA THR A 77 2.83 20.69 -14.16
C THR A 77 2.66 21.37 -15.53
N ALA A 78 1.74 20.88 -16.35
CA ALA A 78 1.40 21.49 -17.63
C ALA A 78 0.55 22.77 -17.49
N ILE A 79 -0.10 22.99 -16.34
CA ILE A 79 -0.93 24.16 -16.08
C ILE A 79 -0.07 25.26 -15.45
N ASN A 80 0.07 26.39 -16.14
CA ASN A 80 0.92 27.49 -15.70
C ASN A 80 0.31 28.28 -14.53
N LYS A 81 0.71 27.97 -13.29
CA LYS A 81 0.46 28.75 -12.05
C LYS A 81 -0.93 29.43 -12.00
N GLU A 82 -1.98 28.64 -12.22
CA GLU A 82 -3.37 29.05 -12.05
C GLU A 82 -3.86 28.68 -10.64
N GLU A 83 -4.98 29.26 -10.18
CA GLU A 83 -5.60 28.92 -8.89
C GLU A 83 -5.87 27.42 -8.76
N ILE A 84 -6.25 26.77 -9.87
CA ILE A 84 -6.46 25.33 -9.92
C ILE A 84 -5.22 24.53 -9.55
N SER A 85 -3.99 25.03 -9.79
CA SER A 85 -2.78 24.27 -9.53
C SER A 85 -2.60 23.95 -8.04
N ILE A 86 -3.06 24.85 -7.17
CA ILE A 86 -3.09 24.63 -5.71
C ILE A 86 -4.13 23.57 -5.37
N LYS A 87 -5.29 23.60 -6.03
CA LYS A 87 -6.37 22.61 -5.84
C LYS A 87 -5.94 21.21 -6.29
N LEU A 88 -5.20 21.10 -7.39
CA LEU A 88 -4.62 19.85 -7.87
C LEU A 88 -3.48 19.34 -6.99
N TYR A 89 -2.69 20.24 -6.39
CA TYR A 89 -1.69 19.85 -5.40
C TYR A 89 -2.35 19.24 -4.16
N ARG A 90 -3.41 19.88 -3.65
CA ARG A 90 -4.22 19.35 -2.55
C ARG A 90 -4.80 17.99 -2.91
N LEU A 91 -5.38 17.85 -4.10
CA LEU A 91 -5.89 16.58 -4.62
C LEU A 91 -4.82 15.49 -4.60
N GLN A 92 -3.66 15.75 -5.21
CA GLN A 92 -2.54 14.81 -5.25
C GLN A 92 -2.12 14.39 -3.83
N ASN A 93 -2.05 15.33 -2.89
CA ASN A 93 -1.64 15.07 -1.52
C ASN A 93 -2.65 14.18 -0.77
N VAL A 94 -3.95 14.45 -0.90
CA VAL A 94 -5.00 13.64 -0.26
C VAL A 94 -5.01 12.23 -0.83
N VAL A 95 -4.94 12.09 -2.16
CA VAL A 95 -4.85 10.78 -2.82
C VAL A 95 -3.61 10.01 -2.35
N SER A 96 -2.46 10.68 -2.23
CA SER A 96 -1.22 10.05 -1.74
C SER A 96 -1.35 9.54 -0.30
N GLN A 97 -1.99 10.32 0.58
CA GLN A 97 -2.22 9.91 1.97
C GLN A 97 -3.18 8.72 2.08
N ILE A 98 -4.24 8.68 1.26
CA ILE A 98 -5.17 7.53 1.22
C ILE A 98 -4.42 6.24 0.88
N PHE A 99 -3.60 6.23 -0.17
CA PHE A 99 -2.85 5.03 -0.54
C PHE A 99 -1.73 4.69 0.46
N HIS A 100 -1.08 5.69 1.07
CA HIS A 100 -0.10 5.43 2.13
C HIS A 100 -0.75 4.78 3.35
N HIS A 101 -1.96 5.22 3.72
CA HIS A 101 -2.71 4.59 4.80
C HIS A 101 -3.15 3.17 4.46
N LEU A 102 -3.58 2.92 3.21
CA LEU A 102 -3.88 1.57 2.72
C LEU A 102 -2.67 0.64 2.75
N GLU A 103 -1.47 1.12 2.37
CA GLU A 103 -0.23 0.35 2.46
C GLU A 103 0.04 -0.14 3.90
N ASN A 104 -0.27 0.70 4.89
CA ASN A 104 -0.11 0.36 6.32
C ASN A 104 -1.30 -0.42 6.89
N ASN A 105 -2.49 -0.34 6.26
CA ASN A 105 -3.74 -0.94 6.74
C ASN A 105 -4.47 -1.68 5.60
N PRO A 106 -3.98 -2.87 5.18
CA PRO A 106 -4.57 -3.66 4.09
C PRO A 106 -6.07 -3.98 4.25
N GLN A 107 -6.56 -4.07 5.49
CA GLN A 107 -7.96 -4.35 5.81
C GLN A 107 -8.94 -3.29 5.26
N LYS A 108 -8.45 -2.08 4.95
CA LYS A 108 -9.23 -0.99 4.35
C LYS A 108 -9.33 -1.08 2.83
N LEU A 109 -8.77 -2.11 2.20
CA LEU A 109 -8.79 -2.31 0.74
C LEU A 109 -10.19 -2.17 0.13
N PRO A 110 -11.29 -2.75 0.67
CA PRO A 110 -12.61 -2.63 0.04
C PRO A 110 -13.10 -1.18 -0.07
N GLU A 111 -12.82 -0.35 0.94
CA GLU A 111 -13.19 1.06 0.99
C GLU A 111 -12.41 1.87 -0.06
N VAL A 112 -11.10 1.61 -0.17
CA VAL A 112 -10.21 2.30 -1.12
C VAL A 112 -10.37 1.78 -2.55
N ASN A 113 -10.80 0.53 -2.75
CA ASN A 113 -10.96 -0.07 -4.07
C ASN A 113 -12.07 0.63 -4.87
N LYS A 114 -13.19 0.96 -4.22
CA LYS A 114 -14.28 1.75 -4.84
C LYS A 114 -13.80 3.14 -5.25
N PHE A 115 -13.03 3.79 -4.38
CA PHE A 115 -12.42 5.08 -4.65
C PHE A 115 -11.48 5.02 -5.86
N THR A 116 -10.66 3.99 -5.93
CA THR A 116 -9.66 3.79 -6.98
C THR A 116 -10.29 3.48 -8.34
N ASN A 117 -11.32 2.63 -8.38
CA ASN A 117 -11.90 2.16 -9.64
C ASN A 117 -13.00 3.07 -10.20
N HIS A 118 -13.62 3.92 -9.38
CA HIS A 118 -14.74 4.75 -9.81
C HIS A 118 -14.46 6.25 -9.69
N TYR A 119 -13.95 6.71 -8.55
CA TYR A 119 -13.85 8.14 -8.27
C TYR A 119 -12.58 8.78 -8.83
N LEU A 120 -11.43 8.11 -8.72
CA LEU A 120 -10.17 8.58 -9.30
C LEU A 120 -10.20 8.74 -10.83
N PRO A 121 -10.70 7.77 -11.63
CA PRO A 121 -10.74 7.92 -13.08
C PRO A 121 -11.60 9.11 -13.52
N ILE A 122 -12.75 9.32 -12.87
CA ILE A 122 -13.64 10.46 -13.16
C ILE A 122 -12.94 11.78 -12.82
N THR A 123 -12.28 11.83 -11.67
CA THR A 123 -11.51 13.01 -11.24
C THR A 123 -10.41 13.33 -12.24
N LEU A 124 -9.62 12.32 -12.64
CA LEU A 124 -8.55 12.48 -13.62
C LEU A 124 -9.09 12.99 -14.97
N LYS A 125 -10.26 12.50 -15.41
CA LYS A 125 -10.91 13.00 -16.61
C LYS A 125 -11.18 14.50 -16.54
N LEU A 126 -11.68 15.00 -15.40
CA LEU A 126 -11.90 16.44 -15.20
C LEU A 126 -10.59 17.24 -15.25
N VAL A 127 -9.55 16.75 -14.59
CA VAL A 127 -8.21 17.37 -14.59
C VAL A 127 -7.66 17.46 -16.03
N ASN A 128 -7.77 16.39 -16.80
CA ASN A 128 -7.32 16.37 -18.20
C ASN A 128 -8.16 17.29 -19.08
N SER A 129 -9.49 17.31 -18.91
CA SER A 129 -10.35 18.25 -19.63
C SER A 129 -9.99 19.71 -19.32
N TYR A 130 -9.66 20.04 -18.07
CA TYR A 130 -9.19 21.38 -17.74
C TYR A 130 -7.88 21.71 -18.47
N LYS A 131 -6.92 20.79 -18.48
CA LYS A 131 -5.65 20.95 -19.19
C LYS A 131 -5.89 21.21 -20.68
N GLU A 132 -6.72 20.41 -21.34
CA GLU A 132 -7.07 20.56 -22.75
C GLU A 132 -7.71 21.92 -23.06
N LEU A 133 -8.60 22.40 -22.17
CA LEU A 133 -9.22 23.73 -22.26
C LEU A 133 -8.21 24.85 -22.05
N ASN A 134 -7.23 24.65 -21.18
CA ASN A 134 -6.18 25.61 -20.89
C ASN A 134 -5.19 25.77 -22.07
N GLU A 135 -4.95 24.70 -22.82
CA GLU A 135 -4.08 24.70 -24.00
C GLU A 135 -4.74 25.37 -25.23
N GLN A 136 -6.05 25.66 -25.20
CA GLN A 136 -6.73 26.28 -26.33
C GLN A 136 -6.23 27.71 -26.59
N PRO A 137 -5.88 28.07 -27.84
CA PRO A 137 -5.38 29.40 -28.17
C PRO A 137 -6.45 30.51 -28.04
N VAL A 138 -7.72 30.15 -28.20
CA VAL A 138 -8.86 31.08 -28.08
C VAL A 138 -9.65 30.76 -26.83
N GLN A 139 -9.68 31.69 -25.88
CA GLN A 139 -10.37 31.55 -24.61
C GLN A 139 -11.76 32.22 -24.65
N GLY A 140 -12.71 31.57 -25.34
CA GLY A 140 -14.11 32.03 -25.42
C GLY A 140 -14.89 31.81 -24.12
N ASP A 141 -16.09 32.39 -24.02
CA ASP A 141 -16.90 32.37 -22.79
C ASP A 141 -17.27 30.95 -22.34
N ASN A 142 -17.55 30.05 -23.28
CA ASN A 142 -17.84 28.64 -22.97
C ASN A 142 -16.63 27.92 -22.33
N ILE A 143 -15.42 28.19 -22.82
CA ILE A 143 -14.18 27.59 -22.29
C ILE A 143 -13.92 28.09 -20.87
N LYS A 144 -14.04 29.39 -20.64
CA LYS A 144 -13.89 29.98 -19.30
C LYS A 144 -14.92 29.43 -18.32
N THR A 145 -16.17 29.29 -18.77
CA THR A 145 -17.25 28.74 -17.93
C THR A 145 -16.97 27.29 -17.55
N ALA A 146 -16.58 26.45 -18.51
CA ALA A 146 -16.22 25.06 -18.27
C ALA A 146 -15.00 24.92 -17.33
N LYS A 147 -13.96 25.75 -17.52
CA LYS A 147 -12.80 25.80 -16.61
C LYS A 147 -13.24 26.08 -15.17
N ASN A 148 -14.08 27.09 -14.95
CA ASN A 148 -14.58 27.46 -13.63
C ASN A 148 -15.46 26.36 -12.99
N GLU A 149 -16.27 25.67 -13.79
CA GLU A 149 -17.09 24.54 -13.30
C GLU A 149 -16.22 23.36 -12.87
N ILE A 150 -15.16 23.07 -13.64
CA ILE A 150 -14.18 22.04 -13.27
C ILE A 150 -13.48 22.44 -11.96
N GLU A 151 -13.01 23.68 -11.83
CA GLU A 151 -12.36 24.16 -10.60
C GLU A 151 -13.22 23.96 -9.35
N ARG A 152 -14.51 24.35 -9.42
CA ARG A 152 -15.47 24.15 -8.33
C ARG A 152 -15.69 22.66 -8.05
N SER A 153 -15.73 21.83 -9.09
CA SER A 153 -15.89 20.39 -8.94
C SER A 153 -14.68 19.77 -8.24
N ILE A 154 -13.46 20.22 -8.56
CA ILE A 154 -12.23 19.78 -7.87
C ILE A 154 -12.26 20.15 -6.38
N ASP A 155 -12.79 21.32 -6.01
CA ASP A 155 -12.95 21.68 -4.59
C ASP A 155 -13.89 20.72 -3.83
N VAL A 156 -15.01 20.36 -4.45
CA VAL A 156 -15.96 19.39 -3.87
C VAL A 156 -15.32 18.01 -3.77
N ILE A 157 -14.58 17.59 -4.80
CA ILE A 157 -13.86 16.31 -4.83
C ILE A 157 -12.80 16.25 -3.72
N ASN A 158 -11.99 17.31 -3.58
CA ASN A 158 -11.00 17.40 -2.51
C ASN A 158 -11.64 17.22 -1.13
N THR A 159 -12.73 17.91 -0.86
CA THR A 159 -13.46 17.81 0.41
C THR A 159 -13.99 16.39 0.64
N ALA A 160 -14.53 15.75 -0.41
CA ALA A 160 -15.03 14.38 -0.31
C ALA A 160 -13.91 13.37 -0.06
N PHE A 161 -12.74 13.56 -0.68
CA PHE A 161 -11.58 12.67 -0.50
C PHE A 161 -10.92 12.87 0.86
N GLU A 162 -10.90 14.08 1.39
CA GLU A 162 -10.46 14.34 2.77
C GLU A 162 -11.37 13.64 3.77
N LYS A 163 -12.69 13.70 3.57
CA LYS A 163 -13.62 12.97 4.42
C LYS A 163 -13.39 11.46 4.34
N LEU A 164 -13.14 10.92 3.15
CA LEU A 164 -12.78 9.51 2.99
C LEU A 164 -11.49 9.19 3.77
N LEU A 165 -10.48 10.06 3.69
CA LEU A 165 -9.25 9.90 4.44
C LEU A 165 -9.50 9.91 5.96
N ASP A 166 -10.31 10.85 6.45
CA ASP A 166 -10.69 10.93 7.87
C ASP A 166 -11.44 9.66 8.32
N ASP A 167 -12.38 9.16 7.51
CA ASP A 167 -13.13 7.94 7.79
C ASP A 167 -12.19 6.71 7.91
N LEU A 168 -11.12 6.65 7.11
CA LEU A 168 -10.10 5.60 7.19
C LEU A 168 -9.31 5.61 8.51
N PHE A 169 -9.25 6.74 9.22
CA PHE A 169 -8.63 6.87 10.56
C PHE A 169 -9.62 6.63 11.71
N GLY A 170 -10.90 6.39 11.43
CA GLY A 170 -11.95 6.32 12.46
C GLY A 170 -11.70 5.27 13.55
N GLU A 171 -11.18 4.09 13.19
CA GLU A 171 -10.85 3.03 14.16
C GLU A 171 -9.69 3.46 15.08
N VAL A 172 -8.62 4.03 14.52
CA VAL A 172 -7.47 4.53 15.29
C VAL A 172 -7.90 5.63 16.26
N ALA A 173 -8.79 6.53 15.84
CA ALA A 173 -9.32 7.58 16.69
C ALA A 173 -10.14 7.03 17.87
N LEU A 174 -10.92 5.97 17.64
CA LEU A 174 -11.71 5.31 18.67
C LEU A 174 -10.83 4.61 19.72
N ASP A 175 -9.78 3.92 19.26
CA ASP A 175 -8.83 3.25 20.15
C ASP A 175 -8.11 4.26 21.06
N ILE A 176 -7.61 5.36 20.47
CA ILE A 176 -6.98 6.44 21.24
C ILE A 176 -7.94 7.05 22.26
N SER A 177 -9.22 7.27 21.88
CA SER A 177 -10.24 7.80 22.80
C SER A 177 -10.49 6.86 23.98
N THR A 178 -10.48 5.54 23.71
CA THR A 178 -10.64 4.52 24.75
C THR A 178 -9.45 4.52 25.69
N ASP A 179 -8.22 4.56 25.15
CA ASP A 179 -6.99 4.62 25.94
C ASP A 179 -6.93 5.89 26.81
N ILE A 180 -7.32 7.04 26.26
CA ILE A 180 -7.43 8.29 27.02
C ILE A 180 -8.45 8.13 28.16
N SER A 181 -9.62 7.55 27.88
CA SER A 181 -10.66 7.36 28.90
C SER A 181 -10.20 6.43 30.04
N VAL A 182 -9.43 5.39 29.72
CA VAL A 182 -8.81 4.50 30.71
C VAL A 182 -7.78 5.26 31.53
N LEU A 183 -6.90 6.03 30.91
CA LEU A 183 -5.91 6.86 31.61
C LEU A 183 -6.57 7.90 32.53
N GLU A 184 -7.62 8.58 32.05
CA GLU A 184 -8.40 9.53 32.86
C GLU A 184 -9.05 8.84 34.07
N THR A 185 -9.56 7.62 33.88
CA THR A 185 -10.13 6.81 34.97
C THR A 185 -9.05 6.44 35.99
N LEU A 186 -7.87 6.00 35.55
CA LEU A 186 -6.74 5.67 36.43
C LEU A 186 -6.27 6.90 37.21
N PHE A 187 -6.07 8.04 36.53
CA PHE A 187 -5.70 9.28 37.21
C PHE A 187 -6.76 9.74 38.21
N THR A 188 -8.04 9.50 37.94
CA THR A 188 -9.11 9.81 38.89
C THR A 188 -9.08 8.89 40.10
N GLN A 189 -8.81 7.59 39.92
CA GLN A 189 -8.63 6.65 41.03
C GLN A 189 -7.41 6.96 41.89
N GLU A 190 -6.35 7.50 41.29
CA GLU A 190 -5.12 7.92 41.97
C GLU A 190 -5.21 9.34 42.56
N GLY A 191 -6.32 10.05 42.37
CA GLY A 191 -6.52 11.42 42.86
C GLY A 191 -5.65 12.47 42.17
N LEU A 192 -5.23 12.19 40.94
CA LEU A 192 -4.34 13.02 40.12
C LEU A 192 -5.11 13.88 39.09
N THR A 193 -6.44 13.81 39.06
CA THR A 193 -7.27 14.64 38.17
C THR A 193 -7.71 15.95 38.83
N LYS A 194 -8.07 16.93 37.99
CA LYS A 194 -8.31 18.35 38.37
C LYS A 194 -9.37 18.57 39.45
N GLU A 195 -10.20 17.57 39.78
CA GLU A 195 -11.21 17.69 40.82
C GLU A 195 -10.61 17.70 42.24
N ASP A 196 -9.42 17.10 42.46
CA ASP A 196 -8.75 17.10 43.76
C ASP A 196 -7.93 18.37 44.05
N PHE A 197 -7.68 19.20 43.04
CA PHE A 197 -7.00 20.50 43.20
C PHE A 197 -7.94 21.67 43.49
N LYS A 198 -9.23 21.40 43.71
CA LYS A 198 -10.23 22.38 44.18
C LYS A 198 -10.54 22.18 45.67
N LYS A 199 -9.55 22.41 46.53
CA LYS A 199 -9.77 22.69 47.96
C LYS A 199 -8.87 23.82 48.43
#